data_AF-A0AA51UL01-F1
#
_entry.id   AF-A0AA51UL01-F1
#
_cell.length_a   1.000
_cell.length_b   1.000
_cell.length_c   1.000
_cell.angle_alpha   90.00
_cell.angle_beta   90.00
_cell.angle_gamma   90.00
#
_symmetry.space_group_name_H-M   'P 1'
#
loop_
_entity.id
_entity.type
_entity.pdbx_description
1 polymer ?
#
loop_
_entity_poly.entity_id
_entity_poly.type
_entity_poly.pdbx_seq_one_letter_code
_entity_poly.pdbx_strand_id
1 'polypeptide(L)'
;MNIAAFIGSSMLFVLFVIVVLFVLINMSSRLALIILLAIPLVFIFVVPDISIAFLSIQQMSLVNGLVPVNNFHILLMIWSTLIGVILYTEFLTWYLGKGMRLKKNADGSMKNGVSAKLDKSVYDAIGNVKNILSNKK
;
A
#
# COMPACT_ATOMS: atom_id res chain seq x y z
N MET A 1 -28.53 -25.31 9.35
CA MET A 1 -27.22 -24.85 8.86
C MET A 1 -26.32 -26.07 8.72
N ASN A 2 -25.76 -26.33 7.54
CA ASN A 2 -24.89 -27.48 7.36
C ASN A 2 -23.50 -27.12 7.90
N ILE A 3 -23.19 -27.56 9.12
CA ILE A 3 -21.99 -27.16 9.87
C ILE A 3 -20.71 -27.43 9.08
N ALA A 4 -20.66 -28.52 8.32
CA ALA A 4 -19.53 -28.85 7.45
C ALA A 4 -19.30 -27.79 6.35
N ALA A 5 -20.37 -27.30 5.72
CA ALA A 5 -20.29 -26.28 4.68
C ALA A 5 -19.86 -24.92 5.24
N PHE A 6 -20.30 -24.57 6.46
CA PHE A 6 -19.87 -23.37 7.16
C PHE A 6 -18.38 -23.40 7.48
N ILE A 7 -17.90 -24.50 8.09
CA ILE A 7 -16.48 -24.67 8.45
C ILE A 7 -15.61 -24.65 7.20
N GLY A 8 -15.99 -25.41 6.16
CA GLY A 8 -15.24 -25.47 4.91
C GLY A 8 -15.14 -24.11 4.21
N SER A 9 -16.26 -23.38 4.12
CA SER A 9 -16.27 -22.03 3.51
C SER A 9 -15.43 -21.05 4.32
N SER A 10 -15.54 -21.08 5.65
CA SER A 10 -14.77 -20.22 6.55
C SER A 10 -13.27 -20.46 6.41
N MET A 11 -12.83 -21.73 6.39
CA MET A 11 -11.42 -22.08 6.19
C MET A 11 -10.86 -21.54 4.87
N LEU A 12 -11.61 -21.66 3.78
CA LEU A 12 -11.21 -21.12 2.47
C LEU A 12 -11.07 -19.60 2.49
N PHE A 13 -12.03 -18.89 3.09
CA PHE A 13 -11.96 -17.44 3.20
C PHE A 13 -10.81 -16.96 4.09
N VAL A 14 -10.59 -17.62 5.23
CA VAL A 14 -9.46 -17.32 6.13
C VAL A 14 -8.14 -17.54 5.41
N LEU A 15 -7.99 -18.66 4.69
CA LEU A 15 -6.80 -18.94 3.90
C LEU A 15 -6.58 -17.85 2.83
N PHE A 16 -7.64 -17.46 2.12
CA PHE A 16 -7.58 -16.39 1.13
C PHE A 16 -7.12 -15.06 1.74
N VAL A 17 -7.67 -14.66 2.88
CA VAL A 17 -7.26 -13.46 3.62
C VAL A 17 -5.78 -13.53 4.01
N ILE A 18 -5.33 -14.67 4.56
CA ILE A 18 -3.93 -14.87 4.97
C ILE A 18 -3.00 -14.73 3.77
N VAL A 19 -3.33 -15.32 2.62
CA VAL A 19 -2.51 -15.22 1.40
C VAL A 19 -2.40 -13.77 0.94
N VAL A 20 -3.52 -13.03 0.89
CA VAL A 20 -3.50 -11.62 0.45
C VAL A 20 -2.69 -10.76 1.42
N LEU A 21 -2.87 -10.94 2.73
CA LEU A 21 -2.10 -10.20 3.74
C LEU A 21 -0.62 -10.55 3.72
N PHE A 22 -0.27 -11.82 3.54
CA PHE A 22 1.12 -12.26 3.40
C PHE A 22 1.80 -11.57 2.22
N VAL A 23 1.12 -11.51 1.07
CA VAL A 23 1.63 -10.83 -0.12
C VAL A 23 1.75 -9.32 0.11
N LEU A 24 0.77 -8.72 0.78
CA LEU A 24 0.79 -7.29 1.11
C LEU A 24 2.00 -6.93 1.97
N ILE A 25 2.32 -7.74 2.98
CA ILE A 25 3.40 -7.48 3.94
C ILE A 25 4.77 -7.80 3.33
N ASN A 26 4.91 -8.94 2.64
CA ASN A 26 6.22 -9.46 2.25
C ASN A 26 6.64 -9.13 0.82
N MET A 27 5.72 -8.70 -0.05
CA MET A 27 6.02 -8.44 -1.47
C MET A 27 5.71 -7.00 -1.88
N SER A 28 4.45 -6.69 -2.17
CA SER A 28 4.03 -5.33 -2.55
C SER A 28 2.52 -5.15 -2.49
N SER A 29 2.08 -3.93 -2.24
CA SER A 29 0.67 -3.51 -2.27
C SER A 29 -0.01 -3.77 -3.61
N ARG A 30 0.69 -3.48 -4.72
CA ARG A 30 0.17 -3.67 -6.09
C ARG A 30 -0.08 -5.14 -6.39
N LEU A 31 0.84 -6.02 -6.00
CA LEU A 31 0.69 -7.46 -6.23
C LEU A 31 -0.43 -8.02 -5.36
N ALA A 32 -0.55 -7.57 -4.11
CA ALA A 32 -1.67 -7.96 -3.23
C ALA A 32 -3.04 -7.59 -3.85
N LEU A 33 -3.15 -6.41 -4.46
CA LEU A 33 -4.38 -5.96 -5.13
C LEU A 33 -4.70 -6.83 -6.35
N ILE A 34 -3.69 -7.16 -7.16
CA ILE A 34 -3.84 -8.08 -8.31
C ILE A 34 -4.32 -9.45 -7.82
N ILE A 35 -3.70 -10.03 -6.79
CA ILE A 35 -4.09 -11.33 -6.25
C ILE A 35 -5.50 -11.31 -5.66
N LEU A 36 -5.84 -10.26 -4.92
CA LEU A 36 -7.16 -10.06 -4.32
C LEU A 36 -8.28 -10.10 -5.37
N LEU A 37 -8.07 -9.45 -6.53
CA LEU A 37 -9.04 -9.44 -7.63
C LEU A 37 -8.96 -10.71 -8.48
N ALA A 38 -7.75 -11.10 -8.88
CA ALA A 38 -7.54 -12.15 -9.87
C ALA A 38 -7.98 -13.52 -9.34
N ILE A 39 -7.70 -13.87 -8.08
CA ILE A 39 -8.01 -15.22 -7.57
C ILE A 39 -9.52 -15.53 -7.70
N PRO A 40 -10.46 -14.71 -7.17
CA PRO A 40 -11.87 -15.02 -7.27
C PRO A 40 -12.41 -14.90 -8.69
N LEU A 41 -11.90 -13.96 -9.49
CA LEU A 41 -12.25 -13.84 -10.91
C LEU A 41 -11.86 -15.10 -11.69
N VAL A 42 -10.60 -15.53 -11.58
CA VAL A 42 -10.09 -16.74 -12.22
C VAL A 42 -10.88 -17.96 -11.75
N PHE A 43 -11.20 -18.06 -10.46
CA PHE A 43 -12.00 -19.16 -9.95
C PHE A 43 -13.37 -19.25 -10.65
N ILE A 44 -14.07 -18.12 -10.79
CA ILE A 44 -15.37 -18.05 -11.49
C ILE A 44 -15.24 -18.42 -12.97
N PHE A 45 -14.17 -17.99 -13.65
CA PHE A 45 -13.98 -18.26 -15.07
C PHE A 45 -13.55 -19.71 -15.37
N VAL A 46 -12.72 -20.31 -14.51
CA VAL A 46 -12.18 -21.66 -14.75
C VAL A 46 -13.18 -22.75 -14.38
N VAL A 47 -13.96 -22.56 -13.31
CA VAL A 47 -14.90 -23.58 -12.82
C VAL A 47 -16.26 -22.99 -12.44
N PRO A 48 -17.02 -22.45 -13.42
CA PRO A 48 -18.21 -21.63 -13.15
C PRO A 48 -19.28 -22.36 -12.33
N ASP A 49 -19.57 -23.63 -12.62
CA ASP A 49 -20.62 -24.38 -11.93
C ASP A 49 -20.33 -24.54 -10.44
N ILE A 50 -19.08 -24.90 -10.10
CA ILE A 50 -18.64 -25.05 -8.71
C ILE A 50 -18.59 -23.70 -8.02
N SER A 51 -18.13 -22.65 -8.71
CA SER A 51 -18.05 -21.30 -8.14
C SER A 51 -19.42 -20.73 -7.82
N ILE A 52 -20.38 -20.83 -8.73
CA ILE A 52 -21.75 -20.34 -8.52
C ILE A 52 -22.40 -21.12 -7.37
N ALA A 53 -22.26 -22.46 -7.37
CA ALA A 53 -22.75 -23.29 -6.29
C ALA A 53 -22.16 -22.87 -4.94
N PHE A 54 -20.83 -22.70 -4.85
CA PHE A 54 -20.14 -22.27 -3.64
C PHE A 54 -20.56 -20.87 -3.16
N LEU A 55 -20.66 -19.91 -4.07
CA LEU A 55 -21.03 -18.52 -3.76
C LEU A 55 -22.49 -18.39 -3.32
N SER A 56 -23.36 -19.28 -3.80
CA SER A 56 -24.79 -19.31 -3.44
C SER A 56 -25.07 -19.95 -2.07
N ILE A 57 -24.11 -20.64 -1.44
CA ILE A 57 -24.30 -21.28 -0.13
C ILE A 57 -24.70 -20.23 0.92
N GLN A 58 -25.90 -20.39 1.47
CA GLN A 58 -26.42 -19.56 2.54
C GLN A 58 -25.76 -19.93 3.89
N GLN A 59 -25.15 -18.94 4.53
CA GLN A 59 -24.50 -19.11 5.83
C GLN A 59 -25.35 -18.55 6.97
N MET A 60 -26.06 -17.45 6.73
CA MET A 60 -26.89 -16.79 7.73
C MET A 60 -28.16 -16.24 7.08
N SER A 61 -29.19 -15.99 7.88
CA SER A 61 -30.33 -15.19 7.45
C SER A 61 -30.56 -14.07 8.46
N LEU A 62 -30.60 -12.84 7.97
CA LEU A 62 -30.91 -11.67 8.77
C LEU A 62 -32.40 -11.37 8.68
N VAL A 63 -32.92 -10.62 9.67
CA VAL A 63 -34.31 -10.12 9.72
C VAL A 63 -35.33 -11.25 9.55
N ASN A 64 -35.37 -12.20 10.50
CA ASN A 64 -36.34 -13.31 10.50
C ASN A 64 -36.44 -14.13 9.19
N GLY A 65 -35.38 -14.18 8.38
CA GLY A 65 -35.39 -14.94 7.13
C GLY A 65 -35.46 -14.08 5.86
N LEU A 66 -35.71 -12.78 5.96
CA LEU A 66 -35.93 -11.93 4.77
C LEU A 66 -34.66 -11.62 3.97
N VAL A 67 -33.49 -11.61 4.61
CA VAL A 67 -32.23 -11.29 3.92
C VAL A 67 -31.25 -12.46 4.08
N PRO A 68 -31.16 -13.35 3.08
CA PRO A 68 -30.19 -14.45 3.09
C PRO A 68 -28.77 -13.92 2.85
N VAL A 69 -27.86 -14.20 3.78
CA VAL A 69 -26.43 -13.92 3.65
C VAL A 69 -25.75 -15.20 3.17
N ASN A 70 -25.20 -15.13 1.96
CA ASN A 70 -24.46 -16.23 1.34
C ASN A 70 -22.96 -15.93 1.28
N ASN A 71 -22.20 -16.92 0.81
CA ASN A 71 -20.75 -16.80 0.61
C ASN A 71 -20.35 -15.63 -0.31
N PHE A 72 -21.19 -15.26 -1.28
CA PHE A 72 -20.96 -14.08 -2.11
C PHE A 72 -20.91 -12.77 -1.29
N HIS A 73 -21.85 -12.57 -0.35
CA HIS A 73 -21.83 -11.39 0.53
C HIS A 73 -20.58 -11.38 1.42
N ILE A 74 -20.17 -12.53 1.93
CA ILE A 74 -18.95 -12.68 2.74
C ILE A 74 -17.71 -12.32 1.91
N LEU A 75 -17.62 -12.84 0.68
CA LEU A 75 -16.53 -12.51 -0.25
C LEU A 75 -16.46 -11.01 -0.52
N LEU A 76 -17.59 -10.36 -0.80
CA LEU A 76 -17.65 -8.91 -1.03
C LEU A 76 -17.21 -8.10 0.19
N MET A 77 -17.63 -8.52 1.39
CA MET A 77 -17.20 -7.87 2.63
C MET A 77 -15.68 -7.97 2.82
N ILE A 78 -15.11 -9.16 2.62
CA ILE A 78 -13.66 -9.39 2.69
C ILE A 78 -12.93 -8.56 1.63
N TRP A 79 -13.42 -8.54 0.39
CA TRP A 79 -12.90 -7.74 -0.70
C TRP A 79 -12.84 -6.25 -0.35
N SER A 80 -13.97 -5.67 0.07
CA SER A 80 -14.03 -4.26 0.43
C SER A 80 -13.06 -3.94 1.57
N THR A 81 -12.98 -4.81 2.57
CA THR A 81 -12.10 -4.62 3.74
C THR A 81 -10.64 -4.66 3.33
N LEU A 82 -10.23 -5.67 2.56
CA LEU A 82 -8.85 -5.83 2.11
C LEU A 82 -8.43 -4.72 1.15
N ILE A 83 -9.30 -4.25 0.25
CA ILE A 83 -9.04 -3.08 -0.59
C ILE A 83 -8.75 -1.86 0.30
N GLY A 84 -9.58 -1.63 1.32
CA GLY A 84 -9.38 -0.54 2.27
C GLY A 84 -8.02 -0.62 2.98
N VAL A 85 -7.64 -1.81 3.47
CA VAL A 85 -6.34 -2.03 4.11
C VAL A 85 -5.18 -1.77 3.14
N ILE A 86 -5.24 -2.31 1.92
CA ILE A 86 -4.19 -2.13 0.91
C ILE A 86 -4.03 -0.64 0.58
N LEU A 87 -5.12 0.06 0.28
CA LEU A 87 -5.09 1.49 -0.02
C LEU A 87 -4.57 2.32 1.17
N TYR A 88 -4.98 1.97 2.38
CA TYR A 88 -4.50 2.63 3.60
C TYR A 88 -3.00 2.47 3.77
N THR A 89 -2.47 1.25 3.59
CA THR A 89 -1.03 1.00 3.70
C THR A 89 -0.22 1.72 2.62
N GLU A 90 -0.73 1.80 1.39
CA GLU A 90 -0.09 2.54 0.30
C GLU A 90 -0.09 4.06 0.60
N PHE A 91 -1.23 4.58 1.05
CA PHE A 91 -1.35 5.98 1.44
C PHE A 91 -0.41 6.34 2.57
N LEU A 92 -0.33 5.50 3.61
CA LEU A 92 0.57 5.70 4.75
C LEU A 92 2.04 5.69 4.31
N THR A 93 2.42 4.75 3.45
CA THR A 93 3.78 4.64 2.90
C THR A 93 4.14 5.88 2.07
N TRP A 94 3.23 6.33 1.20
CA TRP A 94 3.40 7.55 0.43
C TRP A 94 3.51 8.79 1.32
N TYR A 95 2.64 8.91 2.32
CA TYR A 95 2.60 10.04 3.26
C TYR A 95 3.91 10.16 4.04
N LEU A 96 4.37 9.06 4.64
CA LEU A 96 5.64 9.02 5.38
C LEU A 96 6.85 9.25 4.46
N GLY A 97 6.84 8.67 3.27
CA GLY A 97 7.88 8.86 2.26
C GLY A 97 8.00 10.32 1.80
N LYS A 98 6.87 11.02 1.62
CA LYS A 98 6.85 12.44 1.24
C LYS A 98 7.44 13.32 2.33
N GLY A 99 7.11 13.06 3.61
CA GLY A 99 7.70 13.78 4.75
C GLY A 99 9.22 13.63 4.84
N MET A 100 9.73 12.42 4.62
CA MET A 100 11.18 12.16 4.62
C MET A 100 11.90 12.83 3.44
N ARG A 101 11.28 12.84 2.24
CA ARG A 101 11.87 13.50 1.06
C ARG A 101 11.93 15.02 1.22
N LEU A 102 10.93 15.65 1.83
CA LEU A 102 10.94 17.08 2.14
C LEU A 102 12.07 17.44 3.11
N LYS A 103 12.26 16.65 4.17
CA LYS A 103 13.36 16.85 5.13
C LYS A 103 14.74 16.72 4.47
N LYS A 104 14.94 15.70 3.62
CA LYS A 104 16.20 15.49 2.89
C LYS A 104 16.52 16.64 1.92
N ASN A 105 15.50 17.18 1.24
CA ASN A 105 15.68 18.30 0.31
C ASN A 105 15.97 19.63 1.03
N ALA A 106 15.38 19.86 2.21
CA ALA A 106 15.67 21.03 3.03
C ALA A 106 17.13 21.04 3.50
N ASP A 107 17.60 19.93 4.07
CA ASP A 107 18.97 19.77 4.59
C ASP A 107 20.02 19.82 3.46
N GLY A 108 19.73 19.19 2.31
CA GLY A 108 20.58 19.26 1.11
C GLY A 108 20.68 20.66 0.51
N SER A 109 19.59 21.43 0.48
CA SER A 109 19.62 22.82 0.01
C SER A 109 20.37 23.74 0.96
N MET A 110 20.29 23.50 2.28
CA MET A 110 21.01 24.27 3.28
C MET A 110 22.52 24.02 3.19
N LYS A 111 22.96 22.75 3.07
CA LYS A 111 24.38 22.42 2.89
C LYS A 111 24.98 23.00 1.61
N ASN A 112 24.26 22.91 0.49
CA ASN A 112 24.72 23.46 -0.79
C ASN A 112 24.75 25.00 -0.76
N GLY A 113 23.77 25.65 -0.14
CA GLY A 113 23.73 27.09 0.02
C GLY A 113 24.85 27.62 0.92
N VAL A 114 25.17 26.92 2.02
CA VAL A 114 26.27 27.28 2.92
C VAL A 114 27.62 27.09 2.25
N SER A 115 27.85 25.97 1.56
CA SER A 115 29.11 25.71 0.83
C SER A 115 29.36 26.75 -0.27
N ALA A 116 28.34 27.07 -1.07
CA ALA A 116 28.46 28.07 -2.12
C ALA A 116 28.74 29.48 -1.58
N LYS A 117 28.18 29.83 -0.41
CA LYS A 117 28.45 31.11 0.25
C LYS A 117 29.87 31.17 0.81
N LEU A 118 30.37 30.06 1.35
CA LEU A 118 31.72 29.97 1.92
C LEU A 118 32.79 30.06 0.83
N ASP A 119 32.65 29.33 -0.27
CA ASP A 119 33.57 29.41 -1.40
C ASP A 119 33.66 30.83 -1.96
N LYS A 120 32.50 31.47 -2.18
CA LYS A 120 32.45 32.85 -2.69
C LYS A 120 33.14 33.84 -1.73
N SER A 121 32.91 33.69 -0.43
CA SER A 121 33.57 34.51 0.60
C SER A 121 35.09 34.34 0.61
N VAL A 122 35.59 33.11 0.39
CA VAL A 122 37.03 32.83 0.36
C VAL A 122 37.67 33.43 -0.90
N TYR A 123 37.02 33.29 -2.06
CA TYR A 123 37.50 33.90 -3.30
C TYR A 123 37.55 35.43 -3.22
N ASP A 124 36.52 36.07 -2.67
CA ASP A 124 36.47 37.53 -2.51
C ASP A 124 37.55 38.03 -1.53
N ALA A 125 37.81 37.29 -0.45
CA ALA A 125 38.87 37.63 0.50
C ALA A 125 40.27 37.54 -0.14
N ILE A 126 40.55 36.47 -0.90
CA ILE A 126 41.83 36.30 -1.60
C ILE A 126 42.02 37.39 -2.67
N GLY A 127 40.96 37.73 -3.41
CA GLY A 127 40.98 38.82 -4.38
C GLY A 127 41.32 40.18 -3.76
N ASN A 128 40.70 40.50 -2.61
CA ASN A 128 40.99 41.73 -1.87
C ASN A 128 42.44 41.77 -1.35
N VAL A 129 42.95 40.67 -0.80
CA VAL A 129 44.34 40.59 -0.32
C VAL A 129 45.33 40.79 -1.47
N LYS A 130 45.07 40.20 -2.64
CA LYS A 130 45.90 40.36 -3.84
C LYS A 130 45.91 41.81 -4.33
N ASN A 131 44.77 42.50 -4.32
CA ASN A 131 44.69 43.92 -4.67
C ASN A 131 45.46 44.81 -3.69
N ILE A 132 45.39 44.53 -2.38
CA ILE A 132 46.13 45.28 -1.36
C ILE A 132 47.66 45.10 -1.52
N LEU A 133 48.11 43.88 -1.84
CA LEU A 133 49.53 43.59 -2.08
C LEU A 133 50.04 44.19 -3.39
N SER A 134 49.20 44.27 -4.42
CA SER A 134 49.54 44.88 -5.71
C SER A 134 49.62 46.40 -5.65
N ASN A 135 48.86 47.04 -4.76
CA ASN A 135 48.81 48.50 -4.62
C ASN A 135 49.88 49.06 -3.65
N LYS A 136 50.75 48.18 -3.13
CA LYS A 136 51.86 48.51 -2.21
C LYS A 136 53.24 48.50 -2.88
N LYS A 137 53.31 48.37 -4.20
CA LYS A 137 54.52 48.56 -5.02
C LYS A 137 54.43 49.87 -5.77
#